data_AF-A0A4Y8X2G5-F1
#
_entry.id   AF-A0A4Y8X2G5-F1
#
_cell.length_a   1.000
_cell.length_b   1.000
_cell.length_c   1.000
_cell.angle_alpha   90.00
_cell.angle_beta   90.00
_cell.angle_gamma   90.00
#
_symmetry.space_group_name_H-M   'P 1'
#
loop_
_entity.id
_entity.type
_entity.pdbx_description
1 polymer ?
#
loop_
_entity_poly.entity_id
_entity_poly.type
_entity_poly.pdbx_seq_one_letter_code
_entity_poly.pdbx_strand_id
1 'polypeptide(L)'
;MKNHLASTPNAPALDDAHPAPAPARLAVGLVGVGKLGAVVGRLAAEAGHELLVAERPGNPMFELVVGSILPSARTVPLAELLARADVVVLAVPQPALAGLDLSGVRGDVVDATNAWDAVPAEDEGVDADWWARRLPGTPVVKTLNHAAYAELLADARPAGDPGRRAVAVAGSDADAVDRVVAFVDSLGFDAVPAPAEAASLLEPGAPVFGGRFDAAGMREALAGAPVD
;
A
#
# COMPACT_ATOMS: atom_id res chain seq x y z
N MET A 1 17.29 -41.34 -58.94
CA MET A 1 18.33 -40.52 -58.31
C MET A 1 17.66 -39.38 -57.56
N LYS A 2 18.26 -38.99 -56.43
CA LYS A 2 17.64 -38.28 -55.29
C LYS A 2 17.46 -36.77 -55.58
N ASN A 3 16.30 -36.21 -55.22
CA ASN A 3 16.09 -34.77 -55.16
C ASN A 3 16.50 -34.24 -53.78
N HIS A 4 17.33 -33.20 -53.80
CA HIS A 4 17.68 -32.36 -52.65
C HIS A 4 16.50 -31.47 -52.26
N LEU A 5 16.14 -31.45 -50.98
CA LEU A 5 15.43 -30.34 -50.35
C LEU A 5 16.27 -29.84 -49.17
N ALA A 6 16.53 -28.53 -49.19
CA ALA A 6 17.30 -27.79 -48.22
C ALA A 6 16.53 -27.64 -46.90
N SER A 7 17.24 -27.75 -45.78
CA SER A 7 16.74 -27.49 -44.43
C SER A 7 16.73 -25.99 -44.14
N THR A 8 15.58 -25.45 -43.74
CA THR A 8 15.43 -24.12 -43.14
C THR A 8 15.78 -24.19 -41.64
N PRO A 9 16.46 -23.20 -41.04
CA PRO A 9 16.69 -23.20 -39.60
C PRO A 9 15.42 -22.78 -38.85
N ASN A 10 15.16 -23.48 -37.75
CA ASN A 10 14.03 -23.26 -36.85
C ASN A 10 14.24 -21.95 -36.06
N ALA A 11 13.24 -21.06 -36.06
CA ALA A 11 13.24 -19.87 -35.19
C ALA A 11 12.97 -20.30 -33.73
N PRO A 12 13.54 -19.60 -32.72
CA PRO A 12 13.25 -19.92 -31.33
C PRO A 12 11.79 -19.55 -31.02
N ALA A 13 11.09 -20.45 -30.31
CA ALA A 13 9.77 -20.19 -29.78
C ALA A 13 9.84 -19.00 -28.80
N LEU A 14 8.95 -18.03 -28.99
CA LEU A 14 8.71 -16.97 -28.02
C LEU A 14 8.07 -17.62 -26.79
N ASP A 15 8.70 -17.39 -25.64
CA ASP A 15 8.25 -17.83 -24.33
C ASP A 15 6.94 -17.13 -23.98
N ASP A 16 5.83 -17.88 -23.99
CA ASP A 16 4.52 -17.44 -23.53
C ASP A 16 4.53 -17.38 -21.99
N ALA A 17 5.25 -16.39 -21.44
CA ALA A 17 5.13 -16.03 -20.04
C ALA A 17 3.69 -15.53 -19.79
N HIS A 18 2.84 -16.42 -19.33
CA HIS A 18 1.48 -16.10 -18.93
C HIS A 18 1.55 -15.08 -17.78
N PRO A 19 1.01 -13.85 -17.92
CA PRO A 19 0.98 -12.92 -16.80
C PRO A 19 0.19 -13.58 -15.67
N ALA A 20 0.70 -13.49 -14.45
CA ALA A 20 -0.03 -13.92 -13.25
C ALA A 20 -1.46 -13.33 -13.29
N PRO A 21 -2.49 -14.09 -12.84
CA PRO A 21 -3.85 -13.59 -12.85
C PRO A 21 -3.92 -12.27 -12.09
N ALA A 22 -4.50 -11.24 -12.71
CA ALA A 22 -4.70 -9.95 -12.07
C ALA A 22 -5.48 -10.16 -10.76
N PRO A 23 -5.09 -9.50 -9.65
CA PRO A 23 -5.75 -9.66 -8.38
C PRO A 23 -7.24 -9.28 -8.50
N ALA A 24 -8.07 -9.84 -7.62
CA ALA A 24 -9.48 -9.46 -7.54
C ALA A 24 -9.58 -7.93 -7.41
N ARG A 25 -10.41 -7.31 -8.25
CA ARG A 25 -10.57 -5.87 -8.26
C ARG A 25 -11.17 -5.39 -6.93
N LEU A 26 -10.33 -4.80 -6.08
CA LEU A 26 -10.71 -4.19 -4.80
C LEU A 26 -11.33 -2.79 -4.95
N ALA A 27 -12.21 -2.41 -4.02
CA ALA A 27 -12.54 -1.03 -3.69
C ALA A 27 -11.53 -0.47 -2.69
N VAL A 28 -10.71 0.46 -3.13
CA VAL A 28 -9.65 1.11 -2.34
C VAL A 28 -10.15 2.48 -1.89
N GLY A 29 -10.30 2.64 -0.59
CA GLY A 29 -10.64 3.90 0.06
C GLY A 29 -9.39 4.69 0.45
N LEU A 30 -9.24 5.91 -0.05
CA LEU A 30 -8.15 6.82 0.29
C LEU A 30 -8.64 7.88 1.28
N VAL A 31 -8.09 7.88 2.49
CA VAL A 31 -8.25 8.96 3.45
C VAL A 31 -7.03 9.87 3.36
N GLY A 32 -7.17 10.96 2.60
CA GLY A 32 -6.10 11.91 2.32
C GLY A 32 -5.51 11.74 0.91
N VAL A 33 -5.58 12.79 0.09
CA VAL A 33 -5.01 12.85 -1.27
C VAL A 33 -3.87 13.86 -1.34
N GLY A 34 -2.96 13.76 -0.36
CA GLY A 34 -1.67 14.45 -0.39
C GLY A 34 -0.68 13.75 -1.33
N LYS A 35 0.62 14.01 -1.14
CA LYS A 35 1.68 13.42 -1.97
C LYS A 35 1.63 11.88 -1.99
N LEU A 36 1.54 11.24 -0.81
CA LEU A 36 1.48 9.78 -0.71
C LEU A 36 0.16 9.22 -1.25
N GLY A 37 -0.98 9.75 -0.77
CA GLY A 37 -2.31 9.28 -1.19
C GLY A 37 -2.55 9.42 -2.70
N ALA A 38 -2.03 10.47 -3.34
CA ALA A 38 -2.09 10.63 -4.80
C ALA A 38 -1.29 9.55 -5.54
N VAL A 39 -0.09 9.20 -5.06
CA VAL A 39 0.73 8.14 -5.66
C VAL A 39 0.08 6.78 -5.46
N VAL A 40 -0.33 6.45 -4.24
CA VAL A 40 -1.01 5.17 -3.95
C VAL A 40 -2.29 5.06 -4.75
N GLY A 41 -3.10 6.11 -4.82
CA GLY A 41 -4.30 6.13 -5.63
C GLY A 41 -4.02 5.90 -7.11
N ARG A 42 -2.99 6.56 -7.66
CA ARG A 42 -2.60 6.35 -9.05
C ARG A 42 -2.18 4.91 -9.32
N LEU A 43 -1.30 4.35 -8.49
CA LEU A 43 -0.85 2.96 -8.62
C LEU A 43 -2.02 1.97 -8.50
N ALA A 44 -2.95 2.23 -7.57
CA ALA A 44 -4.14 1.41 -7.41
C ALA A 44 -5.08 1.49 -8.63
N ALA A 45 -5.27 2.66 -9.23
CA ALA A 45 -6.01 2.81 -10.48
C ALA A 45 -5.33 2.10 -11.66
N GLU A 46 -4.01 2.22 -11.78
CA GLU A 46 -3.21 1.54 -12.81
C GLU A 46 -3.28 0.00 -12.65
N ALA A 47 -3.36 -0.49 -11.42
CA ALA A 47 -3.62 -1.90 -11.09
C ALA A 47 -5.09 -2.33 -11.28
N GLY A 48 -5.98 -1.42 -11.70
CA GLY A 48 -7.38 -1.71 -12.04
C GLY A 48 -8.39 -1.65 -10.89
N HIS A 49 -7.97 -1.21 -9.70
CA HIS A 49 -8.85 -1.08 -8.53
C HIS A 49 -9.90 0.02 -8.70
N GLU A 50 -11.01 -0.09 -7.97
CA GLU A 50 -11.95 1.02 -7.80
C GLU A 50 -11.41 1.98 -6.74
N LEU A 51 -11.47 3.29 -6.99
CA LEU A 51 -11.03 4.30 -6.05
C LEU A 51 -12.20 5.07 -5.43
N LEU A 52 -12.25 5.08 -4.11
CA LEU A 52 -13.06 5.97 -3.30
C LEU A 52 -12.13 6.94 -2.57
N VAL A 53 -12.45 8.22 -2.56
CA VAL A 53 -11.67 9.24 -1.86
C VAL A 53 -12.55 9.89 -0.80
N ALA A 54 -12.09 9.92 0.45
CA ALA A 54 -12.78 10.64 1.51
C ALA A 54 -12.83 12.13 1.17
N GLU A 55 -14.02 12.70 1.17
CA GLU A 55 -14.21 14.13 0.98
C GLU A 55 -13.54 14.94 2.09
N ARG A 56 -13.33 16.23 1.81
CA ARG A 56 -12.88 17.20 2.81
C ARG A 56 -13.93 18.30 2.97
N PRO A 57 -14.85 18.18 3.95
CA PRO A 57 -15.90 19.16 4.16
C PRO A 57 -15.32 20.57 4.33
N GLY A 58 -15.98 21.56 3.72
CA GLY A 58 -15.55 22.96 3.76
C GLY A 58 -14.43 23.33 2.77
N ASN A 59 -13.97 22.41 1.91
CA ASN A 59 -13.06 22.73 0.80
C ASN A 59 -13.79 22.63 -0.56
N PRO A 60 -14.29 23.75 -1.11
CA PRO A 60 -15.07 23.75 -2.35
C PRO A 60 -14.26 23.33 -3.59
N MET A 61 -12.92 23.32 -3.51
CA MET A 61 -12.04 22.94 -4.62
C MET A 61 -11.61 21.47 -4.55
N PHE A 62 -11.94 20.76 -3.48
CA PHE A 62 -11.40 19.42 -3.22
C PHE A 62 -11.74 18.43 -4.32
N GLU A 63 -13.00 18.35 -4.73
CA GLU A 63 -13.45 17.44 -5.78
C GLU A 63 -12.78 17.74 -7.12
N LEU A 64 -12.60 19.01 -7.48
CA LEU A 64 -11.89 19.40 -8.71
C LEU A 64 -10.41 18.99 -8.66
N VAL A 65 -9.74 19.19 -7.51
CA VAL A 65 -8.34 18.80 -7.32
C VAL A 65 -8.20 17.28 -7.41
N VAL A 66 -9.09 16.53 -6.74
CA VAL A 66 -9.11 15.07 -6.81
C VAL A 66 -9.35 14.61 -8.24
N GLY A 67 -10.34 15.16 -8.95
CA GLY A 67 -10.63 14.80 -10.34
C GLY A 67 -9.48 15.09 -11.32
N SER A 68 -8.60 16.05 -11.00
CA SER A 68 -7.39 16.34 -11.78
C SER A 68 -6.27 15.32 -11.52
N ILE A 69 -6.09 14.89 -10.26
CA ILE A 69 -4.99 14.02 -9.84
C ILE A 69 -5.34 12.54 -10.02
N LEU A 70 -6.59 12.17 -9.71
CA LEU A 70 -7.15 10.82 -9.74
C LEU A 70 -8.49 10.82 -10.52
N PRO A 71 -8.46 10.93 -11.87
CA PRO A 71 -9.68 11.11 -12.67
C PRO A 71 -10.70 9.96 -12.57
N SER A 72 -10.26 8.76 -12.18
CA SER A 72 -11.11 7.58 -11.97
C SER A 72 -11.70 7.48 -10.56
N ALA A 73 -11.29 8.35 -9.63
CA ALA A 73 -11.73 8.30 -8.24
C ALA A 73 -13.10 8.94 -8.04
N ARG A 74 -13.90 8.34 -7.16
CA ARG A 74 -15.15 8.94 -6.66
C ARG A 74 -14.91 9.56 -5.30
N THR A 75 -15.15 10.86 -5.18
CA THR A 75 -15.15 11.53 -3.89
C THR A 75 -16.46 11.22 -3.17
N VAL A 76 -16.38 10.74 -1.92
CA VAL A 76 -17.53 10.33 -1.11
C VAL A 76 -17.35 10.73 0.36
N PRO A 77 -18.42 10.85 1.15
CA PRO A 77 -18.32 11.01 2.61
C PRO A 77 -17.49 9.88 3.24
N LEU A 78 -16.73 10.20 4.30
CA LEU A 78 -15.88 9.23 4.98
C LEU A 78 -16.66 7.97 5.41
N ALA A 79 -17.84 8.14 6.00
CA ALA A 79 -18.67 7.02 6.43
C ALA A 79 -19.08 6.08 5.28
N GLU A 80 -19.33 6.63 4.07
CA GLU A 80 -19.63 5.83 2.89
C GLU A 80 -18.38 5.06 2.42
N LEU A 81 -17.22 5.71 2.40
CA LEU A 81 -15.95 5.07 2.05
C LEU A 81 -15.68 3.87 2.96
N LEU A 82 -15.79 4.06 4.28
CA LEU A 82 -15.53 3.02 5.28
C LEU A 82 -16.46 1.82 5.15
N ALA A 83 -17.72 2.05 4.75
CA ALA A 83 -18.72 1.00 4.56
C ALA A 83 -18.56 0.21 3.25
N ARG A 84 -17.76 0.70 2.29
CA ARG A 84 -17.66 0.15 0.93
C ARG A 84 -16.27 -0.35 0.55
N ALA A 85 -15.23 0.22 1.14
CA ALA A 85 -13.86 -0.13 0.80
C ALA A 85 -13.47 -1.50 1.36
N ASP A 86 -12.82 -2.31 0.53
CA ASP A 86 -12.16 -3.55 0.94
C ASP A 86 -10.85 -3.24 1.67
N VAL A 87 -10.17 -2.15 1.27
CA VAL A 87 -8.94 -1.64 1.88
C VAL A 87 -9.06 -0.12 2.07
N VAL A 88 -8.82 0.37 3.27
CA VAL A 88 -8.82 1.80 3.62
C VAL A 88 -7.39 2.27 3.91
N VAL A 89 -6.81 3.07 3.02
CA VAL A 89 -5.46 3.63 3.18
C VAL A 89 -5.54 4.99 3.89
N LEU A 90 -4.93 5.07 5.07
CA LEU A 90 -4.79 6.30 5.85
C LEU A 90 -3.50 7.02 5.44
N ALA A 91 -3.64 8.01 4.57
CA ALA A 91 -2.55 8.82 4.02
C ALA A 91 -2.65 10.30 4.46
N VAL A 92 -2.90 10.50 5.76
CA VAL A 92 -2.96 11.80 6.43
C VAL A 92 -1.74 12.02 7.33
N PRO A 93 -1.43 13.27 7.73
CA PRO A 93 -0.53 13.49 8.85
C PRO A 93 -1.03 12.72 10.09
N GLN A 94 -0.14 12.02 10.80
CA GLN A 94 -0.52 11.15 11.93
C GLN A 94 -1.38 11.85 13.01
N PRO A 95 -1.14 13.12 13.40
CA PRO A 95 -2.00 13.80 14.38
C PRO A 95 -3.47 13.95 13.92
N ALA A 96 -3.74 13.93 12.61
CA ALA A 96 -5.10 14.01 12.10
C ALA A 96 -5.92 12.74 12.40
N LEU A 97 -5.28 11.60 12.70
CA LEU A 97 -5.95 10.34 13.00
C LEU A 97 -6.89 10.45 14.21
N ALA A 98 -6.53 11.25 15.22
CA ALA A 98 -7.35 11.46 16.41
C ALA A 98 -8.73 12.07 16.09
N GLY A 99 -8.84 12.84 15.01
CA GLY A 99 -10.08 13.48 14.56
C GLY A 99 -10.94 12.63 13.62
N LEU A 100 -10.47 11.47 13.15
CA LEU A 100 -11.19 10.64 12.19
C LEU A 100 -12.08 9.62 12.87
N ASP A 101 -13.39 9.67 12.64
CA ASP A 101 -14.30 8.59 13.05
C ASP A 101 -14.19 7.42 12.05
N LEU A 102 -13.52 6.35 12.47
CA LEU A 102 -13.27 5.15 11.68
C LEU A 102 -14.20 3.97 12.08
N SER A 103 -15.16 4.19 12.99
CA SER A 103 -15.98 3.12 13.59
C SER A 103 -16.83 2.30 12.61
N GLY A 104 -17.08 2.83 11.41
CA GLY A 104 -17.86 2.15 10.36
C GLY A 104 -17.05 1.29 9.38
N VAL A 105 -15.74 1.12 9.61
CA VAL A 105 -14.87 0.40 8.68
C VAL A 105 -15.23 -1.08 8.58
N ARG A 106 -15.33 -1.58 7.34
CA ARG A 106 -15.60 -2.99 7.04
C ARG A 106 -14.40 -3.75 6.48
N GLY A 107 -13.55 -3.06 5.74
CA GLY A 107 -12.34 -3.61 5.14
C GLY A 107 -11.12 -3.52 6.05
N ASP A 108 -9.96 -3.86 5.50
CA ASP A 108 -8.68 -3.76 6.20
C ASP A 108 -8.22 -2.31 6.25
N VAL A 109 -7.71 -1.85 7.39
CA VAL A 109 -7.13 -0.52 7.53
C VAL A 109 -5.63 -0.59 7.27
N VAL A 110 -5.14 0.21 6.31
CA VAL A 110 -3.72 0.40 6.05
C VAL A 110 -3.27 1.72 6.68
N ASP A 111 -2.42 1.62 7.71
CA ASP A 111 -1.77 2.77 8.32
C ASP A 111 -0.48 3.14 7.58
N ALA A 112 -0.59 4.14 6.71
CA ALA A 112 0.52 4.71 5.95
C ALA A 112 1.05 6.03 6.55
N THR A 113 0.71 6.32 7.82
CA THR A 113 1.13 7.55 8.52
C THR A 113 2.52 7.42 9.14
N ASN A 114 3.09 8.51 9.61
CA ASN A 114 4.38 8.55 10.32
C ASN A 114 4.32 9.60 11.43
N ALA A 115 4.96 9.29 12.57
CA ALA A 115 5.23 10.26 13.63
C ALA A 115 6.43 11.13 13.24
N TRP A 116 6.27 12.46 13.16
CA TRP A 116 7.39 13.35 12.89
C TRP A 116 7.70 14.21 14.12
N ASP A 117 8.93 14.14 14.64
CA ASP A 117 9.39 14.87 15.83
C ASP A 117 9.14 16.39 15.79
N ALA A 118 9.06 16.97 14.58
CA ALA A 118 8.80 18.39 14.39
C ALA A 118 7.34 18.81 14.66
N VAL A 119 6.45 17.85 14.88
CA VAL A 119 5.06 18.11 15.29
C VAL A 119 4.97 17.80 16.79
N PRO A 120 4.65 18.79 17.65
CA PRO A 120 4.49 18.54 19.07
C PRO A 120 3.50 17.39 19.29
N ALA A 121 3.97 16.29 19.87
CA ALA A 121 3.12 15.18 20.26
C ALA A 121 2.29 15.63 21.46
N GLU A 122 1.04 16.04 21.21
CA GLU A 122 0.06 16.26 22.27
C GLU A 122 -0.52 14.94 22.79
N ASP A 123 -0.31 13.83 22.06
CA ASP A 123 -0.83 12.48 22.35
C ASP A 123 0.30 11.43 22.44
N GLU A 124 0.01 10.36 23.19
CA GLU A 124 0.73 9.08 23.14
C GLU A 124 0.85 8.62 21.68
N GLY A 125 2.01 8.09 21.27
CA GLY A 125 2.26 7.69 19.88
C GLY A 125 1.22 6.70 19.32
N VAL A 126 1.13 6.62 17.99
CA VAL A 126 0.23 5.66 17.32
C VAL A 126 0.93 4.31 17.20
N ASP A 127 0.54 3.38 18.06
CA ASP A 127 1.03 2.00 18.10
C ASP A 127 -0.14 0.99 18.05
N ALA A 128 0.18 -0.30 18.23
CA ALA A 128 -0.82 -1.37 18.23
C ALA A 128 -1.90 -1.18 19.31
N ASP A 129 -1.52 -0.69 20.49
CA ASP A 129 -2.46 -0.45 21.60
C ASP A 129 -3.38 0.74 21.32
N TRP A 130 -2.86 1.80 20.69
CA TRP A 130 -3.65 2.92 20.21
C TRP A 130 -4.74 2.46 19.23
N TRP A 131 -4.36 1.63 18.26
CA TRP A 131 -5.29 1.05 17.29
C TRP A 131 -6.30 0.11 17.95
N ALA A 132 -5.88 -0.76 18.87
CA ALA A 132 -6.77 -1.66 19.59
C ALA A 132 -7.84 -0.93 20.41
N ARG A 133 -7.50 0.24 20.99
CA ARG A 133 -8.47 1.10 21.70
C ARG A 133 -9.46 1.77 20.75
N ARG A 134 -9.00 2.23 19.59
CA ARG A 134 -9.82 3.04 18.66
C ARG A 134 -10.66 2.19 17.70
N LEU A 135 -10.15 1.04 17.28
CA LEU A 135 -10.75 0.14 16.31
C LEU A 135 -10.72 -1.31 16.83
N PRO A 136 -11.43 -1.60 17.94
CA PRO A 136 -11.42 -2.93 18.54
C PRO A 136 -11.94 -3.97 17.55
N GLY A 137 -11.13 -5.01 17.31
CA GLY A 137 -11.48 -6.11 16.40
C GLY A 137 -11.37 -5.77 14.91
N THR A 138 -10.88 -4.59 14.54
CA THR A 138 -10.55 -4.28 13.14
C THR A 138 -9.06 -4.49 12.90
N PRO A 139 -8.68 -5.29 11.89
CA PRO A 139 -7.28 -5.40 11.49
C PRO A 139 -6.70 -4.06 11.00
N VAL A 140 -5.56 -3.69 11.57
CA VAL A 140 -4.74 -2.57 11.10
C VAL A 140 -3.38 -3.10 10.66
N VAL A 141 -2.97 -2.72 9.44
CA VAL A 141 -1.72 -3.14 8.81
C VAL A 141 -0.85 -1.92 8.52
N LYS A 142 0.36 -1.89 9.08
CA LYS A 142 1.36 -0.85 8.83
C LYS A 142 2.13 -1.16 7.55
N THR A 143 2.05 -0.27 6.56
CA THR A 143 2.79 -0.40 5.31
C THR A 143 2.83 0.93 4.55
N LEU A 144 3.57 0.99 3.43
CA LEU A 144 3.72 2.14 2.50
C LEU A 144 4.31 3.42 3.08
N ASN A 145 4.42 3.53 4.41
CA ASN A 145 4.90 4.71 5.13
C ASN A 145 6.43 4.90 5.08
N HIS A 146 7.17 3.80 4.91
CA HIS A 146 8.63 3.74 5.02
C HIS A 146 9.36 3.99 3.69
N ALA A 147 8.63 4.15 2.58
CA ALA A 147 9.19 4.51 1.28
C ALA A 147 8.72 5.91 0.88
N ALA A 148 9.61 6.71 0.28
CA ALA A 148 9.23 8.03 -0.18
C ALA A 148 8.24 7.93 -1.35
N TYR A 149 7.18 8.75 -1.34
CA TYR A 149 6.14 8.74 -2.38
C TYR A 149 6.71 8.87 -3.81
N ALA A 150 7.77 9.66 -4.00
CA ALA A 150 8.40 9.84 -5.29
C ALA A 150 9.07 8.54 -5.78
N GLU A 151 9.60 7.76 -4.85
CA GLU A 151 10.22 6.48 -5.16
C GLU A 151 9.18 5.39 -5.34
N LEU A 152 8.08 5.38 -4.57
CA LEU A 152 6.95 4.48 -4.84
C LEU A 152 6.44 4.66 -6.27
N LEU A 153 6.30 5.92 -6.73
CA LEU A 153 5.89 6.20 -8.10
C LEU A 153 6.92 5.73 -9.14
N ALA A 154 8.21 5.86 -8.84
CA ALA A 154 9.29 5.56 -9.80
C ALA A 154 9.69 4.08 -9.85
N ASP A 155 9.54 3.36 -8.73
CA ASP A 155 10.03 1.99 -8.56
C ASP A 155 8.94 0.91 -8.77
N ALA A 156 7.67 1.29 -8.96
CA ALA A 156 6.60 0.33 -9.24
C ALA A 156 6.89 -0.47 -10.51
N ARG A 157 6.91 -1.81 -10.39
CA ARG A 157 7.24 -2.72 -11.50
C ARG A 157 6.34 -3.96 -11.50
N PRO A 158 6.12 -4.58 -12.67
CA PRO A 158 5.37 -5.83 -12.77
C PRO A 158 5.97 -6.94 -11.90
N ALA A 159 5.14 -7.87 -11.46
CA ALA A 159 5.57 -9.05 -10.72
C ALA A 159 6.64 -9.83 -11.49
N GLY A 160 7.70 -10.25 -10.78
CA GLY A 160 8.84 -10.97 -11.35
C GLY A 160 9.96 -10.09 -11.91
N ASP A 161 9.81 -8.76 -11.96
CA ASP A 161 10.91 -7.86 -12.34
C ASP A 161 12.03 -7.93 -11.27
N PRO A 162 13.30 -8.18 -11.66
CA PRO A 162 14.38 -8.38 -10.70
C PRO A 162 14.80 -7.11 -9.93
N GLY A 163 14.37 -5.92 -10.37
CA GLY A 163 14.64 -4.68 -9.64
C GLY A 163 13.40 -4.09 -8.95
N ARG A 164 12.34 -4.90 -8.81
CA ARG A 164 11.16 -4.56 -8.01
C ARG A 164 11.58 -4.33 -6.55
N ARG A 165 11.13 -3.21 -6.00
CA ARG A 165 11.42 -2.84 -4.61
C ARG A 165 10.55 -3.66 -3.67
N ALA A 166 11.10 -4.05 -2.53
CA ALA A 166 10.33 -4.64 -1.44
C ALA A 166 9.69 -3.58 -0.54
N VAL A 167 8.50 -3.90 -0.06
CA VAL A 167 7.71 -3.10 0.89
C VAL A 167 7.25 -4.02 2.02
N ALA A 168 7.57 -3.66 3.26
CA ALA A 168 7.12 -4.42 4.42
C ALA A 168 5.61 -4.24 4.68
N VAL A 169 4.96 -5.30 5.15
CA VAL A 169 3.53 -5.35 5.49
C VAL A 169 3.40 -5.94 6.89
N ALA A 170 3.28 -5.09 7.91
CA ALA A 170 3.28 -5.50 9.32
C ALA A 170 1.88 -5.45 9.93
N GLY A 171 1.41 -6.55 10.53
CA GLY A 171 0.07 -6.62 11.14
C GLY A 171 -0.10 -7.86 12.03
N SER A 172 -1.15 -7.87 12.84
CA SER A 172 -1.44 -8.95 13.82
C SER A 172 -2.45 -9.98 13.30
N ASP A 173 -3.29 -9.61 12.34
CA ASP A 173 -4.28 -10.50 11.72
C ASP A 173 -3.71 -11.06 10.40
N ALA A 174 -3.52 -12.37 10.35
CA ALA A 174 -2.88 -13.03 9.20
C ALA A 174 -3.68 -12.88 7.90
N ASP A 175 -5.02 -12.96 7.96
CA ASP A 175 -5.87 -12.86 6.79
C ASP A 175 -5.85 -11.43 6.21
N ALA A 176 -5.82 -10.41 7.08
CA ALA A 176 -5.66 -9.01 6.68
C ALA A 176 -4.27 -8.75 6.10
N VAL A 177 -3.22 -9.30 6.72
CA VAL A 177 -1.85 -9.21 6.19
C VAL A 177 -1.78 -9.83 4.79
N ASP A 178 -2.36 -11.00 4.57
CA ASP A 178 -2.35 -11.66 3.25
C ASP A 178 -3.10 -10.84 2.19
N ARG A 179 -4.25 -10.24 2.53
CA ARG A 179 -4.98 -9.34 1.63
C ARG A 179 -4.18 -8.07 1.32
N VAL A 180 -3.53 -7.46 2.31
CA VAL A 180 -2.70 -6.27 2.11
C VAL A 180 -1.42 -6.60 1.36
N VAL A 181 -0.85 -7.80 1.52
CA VAL A 181 0.27 -8.31 0.71
C VAL A 181 -0.14 -8.38 -0.75
N ALA A 182 -1.29 -8.97 -1.06
CA ALA A 182 -1.81 -9.02 -2.43
C ALA A 182 -2.11 -7.63 -3.01
N PHE A 183 -2.57 -6.70 -2.17
CA PHE A 183 -2.76 -5.30 -2.55
C PHE A 183 -1.41 -4.62 -2.87
N VAL A 184 -0.41 -4.68 -1.97
CA VAL A 184 0.90 -4.07 -2.21
C VAL A 184 1.63 -4.69 -3.41
N ASP A 185 1.45 -6.00 -3.63
CA ASP A 185 1.89 -6.68 -4.84
C ASP A 185 1.23 -6.09 -6.10
N SER A 186 -0.09 -5.89 -6.09
CA SER A 186 -0.80 -5.28 -7.23
C SER A 186 -0.29 -3.88 -7.58
N LEU A 187 0.18 -3.12 -6.59
CA LEU A 187 0.77 -1.78 -6.78
C LEU A 187 2.17 -1.82 -7.43
N GLY A 188 2.77 -3.00 -7.58
CA GLY A 188 4.05 -3.18 -8.25
C GLY A 188 5.25 -3.31 -7.30
N PHE A 189 5.06 -3.82 -6.08
CA PHE A 189 6.14 -4.04 -5.10
C PHE A 189 6.21 -5.48 -4.60
N ASP A 190 7.38 -5.94 -4.21
CA ASP A 190 7.52 -7.21 -3.49
C ASP A 190 7.09 -7.03 -2.03
N ALA A 191 5.83 -7.36 -1.75
CA ALA A 191 5.28 -7.28 -0.40
C ALA A 191 5.91 -8.34 0.52
N VAL A 192 6.47 -7.92 1.65
CA VAL A 192 7.09 -8.80 2.64
C VAL A 192 6.27 -8.76 3.94
N PRO A 193 5.53 -9.83 4.26
CA PRO A 193 4.74 -9.89 5.49
C PRO A 193 5.65 -9.93 6.74
N ALA A 194 5.20 -9.28 7.80
CA ALA A 194 5.87 -9.20 9.09
C ALA A 194 4.84 -9.17 10.23
N PRO A 195 5.21 -9.59 11.45
CA PRO A 195 4.31 -9.49 12.59
C PRO A 195 4.15 -8.02 13.02
N ALA A 196 3.11 -7.72 13.80
CA ALA A 196 2.76 -6.34 14.16
C ALA A 196 3.88 -5.58 14.89
N GLU A 197 4.71 -6.27 15.65
CA GLU A 197 5.84 -5.71 16.41
C GLU A 197 6.90 -5.09 15.49
N ALA A 198 7.01 -5.61 14.25
CA ALA A 198 7.91 -5.07 13.23
C ALA A 198 7.45 -3.71 12.67
N ALA A 199 6.23 -3.25 12.97
CA ALA A 199 5.75 -1.93 12.54
C ALA A 199 6.67 -0.80 13.04
N SER A 200 7.27 -0.95 14.23
CA SER A 200 8.24 0.00 14.78
C SER A 200 9.50 0.15 13.92
N LEU A 201 9.89 -0.89 13.17
CA LEU A 201 11.01 -0.83 12.22
C LEU A 201 10.70 0.03 11.00
N LEU A 202 9.40 0.28 10.73
CA LEU A 202 8.91 1.06 9.60
C LEU A 202 8.73 2.54 9.94
N GLU A 203 8.98 2.99 11.16
CA GLU A 203 8.82 4.39 11.57
C GLU A 203 10.07 5.24 11.27
N PRO A 204 9.93 6.58 11.17
CA PRO A 204 11.07 7.47 10.98
C PRO A 204 12.19 7.23 11.99
N GLY A 205 13.44 7.16 11.48
CA GLY A 205 14.63 6.89 12.30
C GLY A 205 14.93 5.41 12.50
N ALA A 206 14.03 4.50 12.15
CA ALA A 206 14.28 3.07 12.21
C ALA A 206 14.99 2.52 10.95
N PRO A 207 15.64 1.34 11.01
CA PRO A 207 16.52 0.85 9.95
C PRO A 207 15.86 0.58 8.58
N VAL A 208 14.55 0.32 8.54
CA VAL A 208 13.84 0.09 7.27
C VAL A 208 13.39 1.41 6.63
N PHE A 209 13.21 2.48 7.42
CA PHE A 209 12.66 3.74 6.95
C PHE A 209 13.58 4.45 5.96
N GLY A 210 13.04 4.79 4.78
CA GLY A 210 13.77 5.41 3.68
C GLY A 210 14.73 4.47 2.95
N GLY A 211 14.82 3.20 3.36
CA GLY A 211 15.67 2.21 2.71
C GLY A 211 15.11 1.71 1.38
N ARG A 212 16.01 1.23 0.51
CA ARG A 212 15.64 0.52 -0.72
C ARG A 212 16.15 -0.91 -0.64
N PHE A 213 15.23 -1.86 -0.54
CA PHE A 213 15.52 -3.29 -0.40
C PHE A 213 14.90 -4.08 -1.55
N ASP A 214 15.49 -5.23 -1.87
CA ASP A 214 14.77 -6.34 -2.50
C ASP A 214 14.07 -7.18 -1.42
N ALA A 215 13.33 -8.21 -1.84
CA ALA A 215 12.57 -9.05 -0.91
C ALA A 215 13.47 -9.81 0.08
N ALA A 216 14.71 -10.15 -0.28
CA ALA A 216 15.62 -10.87 0.60
C ALA A 216 16.19 -9.93 1.68
N GLY A 217 16.68 -8.76 1.27
CA GLY A 217 17.20 -7.73 2.16
C GLY A 217 16.13 -7.17 3.11
N MET A 218 14.87 -7.05 2.65
CA MET A 218 13.77 -6.65 3.52
C MET A 218 13.50 -7.70 4.61
N ARG A 219 13.49 -9.00 4.28
CA ARG A 219 13.33 -10.06 5.29
C ARG A 219 14.47 -10.06 6.31
N GLU A 220 15.70 -9.83 5.88
CA GLU A 220 16.85 -9.71 6.77
C GLU A 220 16.72 -8.49 7.71
N ALA A 221 16.33 -7.34 7.17
CA ALA A 221 16.13 -6.12 7.95
C ALA A 221 15.01 -6.29 8.99
N LEU A 222 13.94 -7.01 8.66
CA LEU A 222 12.82 -7.29 9.56
C LEU A 222 13.15 -8.36 10.62
N ALA A 223 14.04 -9.31 10.30
CA ALA A 223 14.51 -10.31 11.25
C ALA A 223 15.39 -9.72 12.37
N GLY A 224 15.89 -8.49 12.19
CA GLY A 224 16.56 -7.71 13.22
C GLY A 224 15.63 -7.12 14.29
N ALA A 225 14.31 -7.30 14.17
CA ALA A 225 13.37 -6.94 15.22
C ALA A 225 13.70 -7.74 16.50
N PRO A 226 13.87 -7.09 17.67
CA PRO A 226 13.93 -7.83 18.91
C PRO A 226 12.62 -8.61 19.06
N VAL A 227 12.76 -9.93 19.17
CA VAL A 227 11.70 -10.80 19.69
C VAL A 227 11.84 -10.69 21.20
N ASP A 228 10.88 -10.02 21.85
CA ASP A 228 10.81 -10.00 23.32
C ASP A 228 10.75 -11.43 23.91
#